data_AF-A0A1G8NRQ0-F1
#
_entry.id   AF-A0A1G8NRQ0-F1
#
_cell.length_a   1.000
_cell.length_b   1.000
_cell.length_c   1.000
_cell.angle_alpha   90.00
_cell.angle_beta   90.00
_cell.angle_gamma   90.00
#
_symmetry.space_group_name_H-M   'P 1'
#
loop_
_entity.id
_entity.type
_entity.pdbx_description
1 polymer ?
#
loop_
_entity_poly.entity_id
_entity_poly.type
_entity_poly.pdbx_seq_one_letter_code
_entity_poly.pdbx_strand_id
1 'polypeptide(L)'
;MKKVLATALTIGLALSLSACSTEEKPSNSATQQSQTAPTEKPSNSTAQQSQPAPIEKPKPANASEVVKSMKESGLHIGKTETYTASNDPNNLLGRPGQYTSKVNFVDTSIKTDVINSIEVTNGGSVEMFDNEEDAKNRYDYISGIAKKMGGPFSEYDYLEGKVLIRVSKEFTPDQAKRYEKALKDIFK
;
A
#
# COMPACT_ATOMS: atom_id res chain seq x y z
N MET A 1 13.90 33.17 -31.39
CA MET A 1 14.84 34.13 -30.78
C MET A 1 15.00 33.75 -29.31
N LYS A 2 16.24 33.45 -28.91
CA LYS A 2 16.63 32.90 -27.61
C LYS A 2 16.67 34.03 -26.57
N LYS A 3 16.13 33.81 -25.36
CA LYS A 3 16.62 34.47 -24.15
C LYS A 3 16.66 33.45 -23.00
N VAL A 4 17.86 32.94 -22.79
CA VAL A 4 18.30 32.16 -21.64
C VAL A 4 18.62 33.18 -20.54
N LEU A 5 18.03 33.05 -19.36
CA LEU A 5 18.48 33.75 -18.16
C LEU A 5 18.99 32.70 -17.17
N ALA A 6 20.31 32.58 -17.11
CA ALA A 6 21.02 31.85 -16.07
C ALA A 6 21.19 32.80 -14.88
N THR A 7 20.79 32.36 -13.68
CA THR A 7 21.10 33.08 -12.44
C THR A 7 22.03 32.21 -11.62
N ALA A 8 23.17 32.80 -11.28
CA ALA A 8 24.33 32.14 -10.72
C ALA A 8 24.22 31.89 -9.21
N LEU A 9 24.93 30.83 -8.85
CA LEU A 9 25.27 30.23 -7.58
C LEU A 9 26.05 31.16 -6.62
N THR A 10 25.72 31.14 -5.34
CA THR A 10 26.68 31.31 -4.23
C THR A 10 26.27 30.48 -3.01
N ILE A 11 26.94 29.35 -2.82
CA ILE A 11 26.95 28.58 -1.56
C ILE A 11 28.33 28.79 -0.95
N GLY A 12 28.36 29.40 0.23
CA GLY A 12 29.54 29.48 1.08
C GLY A 12 29.22 28.91 2.44
N LEU A 13 29.74 27.72 2.74
CA LEU A 13 29.94 27.28 4.12
C LEU A 13 31.14 26.32 4.14
N ALA A 14 32.16 26.71 4.91
CA ALA A 14 33.40 25.99 5.11
C ALA A 14 33.58 25.64 6.60
N LEU A 15 34.47 24.67 6.86
CA LEU A 15 35.08 24.24 8.14
C LEU A 15 34.29 23.16 8.90
N SER A 16 34.85 22.07 9.42
CA SER A 16 36.25 21.63 9.58
C SER A 16 36.32 20.14 9.99
N LEU A 17 37.50 19.54 9.81
CA LEU A 17 37.89 18.14 10.05
C LEU A 17 38.01 17.71 11.53
N SER A 18 37.84 16.40 11.80
CA SER A 18 38.61 15.52 12.73
C SER A 18 37.97 14.11 12.67
N ALA A 19 38.57 13.00 12.22
CA ALA A 19 39.82 12.28 12.54
C ALA A 19 39.66 11.15 13.60
N CYS A 20 40.29 9.99 13.29
CA CYS A 20 40.55 8.76 14.06
C CYS A 20 39.41 7.70 14.09
N SER A 21 39.49 6.62 13.30
CA SER A 21 40.32 5.38 13.44
C SER A 21 40.01 4.58 14.71
N THR A 22 39.67 3.28 14.54
CA THR A 22 40.46 2.10 14.99
C THR A 22 39.76 0.81 14.52
N GLU A 23 40.47 0.00 13.74
CA GLU A 23 40.19 -1.42 13.46
C GLU A 23 40.49 -2.26 14.72
N GLU A 24 39.73 -3.33 14.96
CA GLU A 24 40.32 -4.63 15.31
C GLU A 24 39.28 -5.78 15.29
N LYS A 25 39.55 -6.78 14.46
CA LYS A 25 39.22 -8.19 14.68
C LYS A 25 40.59 -8.89 14.74
N PRO A 26 40.81 -9.87 15.61
CA PRO A 26 40.87 -11.23 15.06
C PRO A 26 40.41 -12.34 16.03
N SER A 27 40.06 -13.48 15.39
CA SER A 27 40.31 -14.87 15.81
C SER A 27 39.79 -15.42 17.14
N ASN A 28 39.54 -16.71 17.32
CA ASN A 28 39.30 -17.91 16.50
C ASN A 28 39.24 -19.05 17.55
N SER A 29 38.82 -20.25 17.12
CA SER A 29 39.00 -21.58 17.76
C SER A 29 37.72 -22.12 18.42
N ALA A 30 37.04 -23.11 17.80
CA ALA A 30 37.39 -24.55 17.76
C ALA A 30 36.84 -25.27 19.01
N THR A 31 36.26 -26.48 19.03
CA THR A 31 35.84 -27.51 18.06
C THR A 31 35.02 -28.54 18.89
N GLN A 32 33.88 -28.98 18.35
CA GLN A 32 33.19 -30.29 18.40
C GLN A 32 32.96 -31.14 19.68
N GLN A 33 31.89 -31.95 19.50
CA GLN A 33 31.50 -33.26 20.08
C GLN A 33 30.64 -33.22 21.35
N SER A 34 29.69 -34.12 21.60
CA SER A 34 28.77 -35.00 20.85
C SER A 34 28.18 -35.95 21.93
N GLN A 35 26.93 -36.40 21.74
CA GLN A 35 26.22 -37.47 22.51
C GLN A 35 25.67 -37.03 23.89
N THR A 36 24.49 -37.45 24.37
CA THR A 36 23.64 -38.63 24.10
C THR A 36 22.20 -38.35 24.57
N ALA A 37 21.21 -38.93 23.88
CA ALA A 37 19.82 -39.08 24.37
C ALA A 37 19.76 -40.04 25.58
N PRO A 38 18.70 -40.02 26.42
CA PRO A 38 17.57 -40.91 26.11
C PRO A 38 16.18 -40.45 26.61
N THR A 39 15.19 -41.22 26.17
CA THR A 39 13.89 -41.56 26.81
C THR A 39 12.65 -40.84 26.30
N GLU A 40 12.07 -41.44 25.26
CA GLU A 40 10.67 -41.31 24.87
C GLU A 40 9.73 -41.70 26.03
N LYS A 41 8.71 -40.87 26.24
CA LYS A 41 7.55 -41.19 27.08
C LYS A 41 6.37 -41.49 26.14
N PRO A 42 5.69 -42.64 26.26
CA PRO A 42 4.47 -42.86 25.50
C PRO A 42 3.36 -42.04 26.14
N SER A 43 2.81 -41.07 25.40
CA SER A 43 1.56 -40.42 25.78
C SER A 43 0.49 -40.76 24.76
N ASN A 44 -0.55 -41.41 25.27
CA ASN A 44 -1.69 -41.95 24.56
C ASN A 44 -2.35 -40.96 23.61
N SER A 45 -2.82 -41.54 22.51
CA SER A 45 -3.78 -41.00 21.56
C SER A 45 -5.06 -40.50 22.26
N THR A 46 -5.48 -39.29 21.92
CA THR A 46 -6.91 -38.98 21.80
C THR A 46 -7.07 -38.22 20.50
N ALA A 47 -7.38 -38.98 19.43
CA ALA A 47 -7.78 -38.42 18.15
C ALA A 47 -9.15 -37.75 18.32
N GLN A 48 -9.13 -36.47 18.66
CA GLN A 48 -10.30 -35.61 18.60
C GLN A 48 -10.54 -35.31 17.12
N GLN A 49 -11.62 -35.86 16.55
CA GLN A 49 -12.06 -35.56 15.19
C GLN A 49 -12.38 -34.06 15.09
N SER A 50 -11.44 -33.29 14.56
CA SER A 50 -11.64 -31.89 14.20
C SER A 50 -12.55 -31.83 12.99
N GLN A 51 -13.75 -31.29 13.18
CA GLN A 51 -14.62 -30.83 12.11
C GLN A 51 -13.82 -29.84 11.22
N PRO A 52 -13.88 -29.92 9.88
CA PRO A 52 -13.14 -28.99 9.02
C PRO A 52 -13.61 -27.57 9.29
N ALA A 53 -12.69 -26.68 9.67
CA ALA A 53 -12.96 -25.25 9.75
C ALA A 53 -13.49 -24.76 8.38
N PRO A 54 -14.44 -23.80 8.35
CA PRO A 54 -14.83 -23.14 7.12
C PRO A 54 -13.56 -22.64 6.40
N ILE A 55 -13.42 -22.97 5.11
CA ILE A 55 -12.31 -22.51 4.30
C ILE A 55 -12.50 -21.00 4.10
N GLU A 56 -11.90 -20.22 5.00
CA GLU A 56 -11.88 -18.77 4.89
C GLU A 56 -11.05 -18.39 3.65
N LYS A 57 -11.60 -17.54 2.79
CA LYS A 57 -10.87 -17.08 1.59
C LYS A 57 -9.62 -16.32 2.06
N PRO A 58 -8.44 -16.55 1.45
CA PRO A 58 -7.24 -15.83 1.83
C PRO A 58 -7.43 -14.32 1.59
N LYS A 59 -6.94 -13.50 2.52
CA LYS A 59 -6.98 -12.04 2.40
C LYS A 59 -6.11 -11.59 1.21
N PRO A 60 -6.51 -10.56 0.44
CA PRO A 60 -5.73 -10.06 -0.68
C PRO A 60 -4.31 -9.66 -0.29
N ALA A 61 -3.32 -10.09 -1.08
CA ALA A 61 -1.91 -9.81 -0.86
C ALA A 61 -1.45 -8.47 -1.46
N ASN A 62 -2.20 -7.90 -2.40
CA ASN A 62 -1.83 -6.67 -3.11
C ASN A 62 -3.07 -5.91 -3.62
N ALA A 63 -2.86 -4.68 -4.10
CA ALA A 63 -3.92 -3.82 -4.61
C ALA A 63 -4.72 -4.42 -5.79
N SER A 64 -4.08 -5.23 -6.64
CA SER A 64 -4.78 -5.88 -7.77
C SER A 64 -5.79 -6.92 -7.29
N GLU A 65 -5.43 -7.71 -6.28
CA GLU A 65 -6.34 -8.67 -5.65
C GLU A 65 -7.48 -8.00 -4.89
N VAL A 66 -7.24 -6.84 -4.26
CA VAL A 66 -8.30 -6.01 -3.66
C VAL A 66 -9.29 -5.55 -4.74
N VAL A 67 -8.80 -4.95 -5.84
CA VAL A 67 -9.64 -4.48 -6.95
C VAL A 67 -10.43 -5.63 -7.58
N LYS A 68 -9.81 -6.79 -7.76
CA LYS A 68 -10.48 -8.02 -8.23
C LYS A 68 -11.61 -8.42 -7.29
N SER A 69 -11.35 -8.48 -5.98
CA SER A 69 -12.34 -8.87 -4.97
C SER A 69 -13.51 -7.86 -4.90
N MET A 70 -13.22 -6.57 -5.07
CA MET A 70 -14.24 -5.52 -5.16
C MET A 70 -15.14 -5.67 -6.39
N LYS A 71 -14.55 -5.98 -7.54
CA LYS A 71 -15.28 -6.24 -8.77
C LYS A 71 -16.19 -7.47 -8.64
N GLU A 72 -15.66 -8.54 -8.03
CA GLU A 72 -16.43 -9.77 -7.72
C GLU A 72 -17.56 -9.52 -6.72
N SER A 73 -17.45 -8.48 -5.88
CA SER A 73 -18.49 -8.04 -4.95
C SER A 73 -19.60 -7.22 -5.62
N GLY A 74 -19.56 -7.06 -6.94
CA GLY A 74 -20.60 -6.39 -7.73
C GLY A 74 -20.41 -4.88 -7.91
N LEU A 75 -19.25 -4.33 -7.54
CA LEU A 75 -18.94 -2.93 -7.88
C LEU A 75 -18.73 -2.77 -9.39
N HIS A 76 -19.04 -1.59 -9.91
CA HIS A 76 -19.03 -1.30 -11.35
C HIS A 76 -17.63 -1.03 -11.92
N ILE A 77 -16.62 -1.75 -11.41
CA ILE A 77 -15.21 -1.62 -11.77
C ILE A 77 -14.99 -2.09 -13.22
N GLY A 78 -14.62 -1.13 -14.06
CA GLY A 78 -14.33 -1.30 -15.48
C GLY A 78 -12.88 -1.66 -15.75
N LYS A 79 -12.21 -0.83 -16.55
CA LYS A 79 -10.78 -0.95 -16.87
C LYS A 79 -9.93 -0.66 -15.63
N THR A 80 -8.76 -1.28 -15.56
CA THR A 80 -7.81 -1.13 -14.45
C THR A 80 -6.40 -0.87 -14.99
N GLU A 81 -5.60 -0.13 -14.25
CA GLU A 81 -4.18 0.08 -14.51
C GLU A 81 -3.39 -0.25 -13.24
N THR A 82 -2.54 -1.28 -13.33
CA THR A 82 -1.61 -1.64 -12.26
C THR A 82 -0.30 -0.90 -12.48
N TYR A 83 0.15 -0.19 -11.45
CA TYR A 83 1.38 0.59 -11.53
C TYR A 83 2.60 -0.24 -11.14
N THR A 84 3.73 0.14 -11.72
CA THR A 84 5.09 -0.27 -11.38
C THR A 84 5.85 0.95 -10.88
N ALA A 85 7.00 0.74 -10.23
CA ALA A 85 7.82 1.84 -9.73
C ALA A 85 8.22 2.86 -10.81
N SER A 86 8.25 2.45 -12.09
CA SER A 86 8.64 3.31 -13.21
C SER A 86 7.52 4.16 -13.79
N ASN A 87 6.24 3.76 -13.64
CA ASN A 87 5.10 4.48 -14.21
C ASN A 87 4.14 5.06 -13.16
N ASP A 88 4.42 4.85 -11.88
CA ASP A 88 3.66 5.44 -10.78
C ASP A 88 3.75 6.98 -10.81
N PRO A 89 2.63 7.70 -10.98
CA PRO A 89 2.64 9.15 -11.16
C PRO A 89 3.23 9.91 -9.94
N ASN A 90 3.15 9.34 -8.74
CA ASN A 90 3.75 9.96 -7.55
C ASN A 90 5.21 9.54 -7.32
N ASN A 91 5.70 8.54 -8.06
CA ASN A 91 7.02 7.94 -7.87
C ASN A 91 7.28 7.44 -6.43
N LEU A 92 6.25 6.94 -5.74
CA LEU A 92 6.31 6.45 -4.35
C LEU A 92 6.30 4.92 -4.25
N LEU A 93 5.81 4.21 -5.28
CA LEU A 93 5.67 2.75 -5.26
C LEU A 93 6.99 2.04 -4.92
N GLY A 94 6.99 1.27 -3.82
CA GLY A 94 8.14 0.49 -3.35
C GLY A 94 9.20 1.29 -2.58
N ARG A 95 8.98 2.58 -2.30
CA ARG A 95 9.86 3.35 -1.42
C ARG A 95 9.60 3.01 0.06
N PRO A 96 10.60 3.17 0.94
CA PRO A 96 10.41 2.96 2.38
C PRO A 96 9.24 3.80 2.94
N GLY A 97 8.34 3.15 3.69
CA GLY A 97 7.16 3.79 4.30
C GLY A 97 6.07 4.22 3.29
N GLN A 98 6.10 3.71 2.06
CA GLN A 98 5.12 4.02 1.01
C GLN A 98 4.37 2.75 0.56
N TYR A 99 3.42 2.91 -0.35
CA TYR A 99 2.65 1.78 -0.86
C TYR A 99 3.55 0.79 -1.63
N THR A 100 3.27 -0.49 -1.44
CA THR A 100 3.96 -1.62 -2.08
C THR A 100 3.24 -2.12 -3.32
N SER A 101 1.98 -1.76 -3.51
CA SER A 101 1.26 -1.93 -4.76
C SER A 101 0.18 -0.87 -4.94
N LYS A 102 -0.11 -0.52 -6.20
CA LYS A 102 -1.10 0.48 -6.57
C LYS A 102 -1.84 0.07 -7.83
N VAL A 103 -3.17 0.24 -7.82
CA VAL A 103 -4.03 0.03 -8.99
C VAL A 103 -5.02 1.19 -9.08
N ASN A 104 -5.10 1.83 -10.24
CA ASN A 104 -6.23 2.70 -10.56
C ASN A 104 -7.29 1.91 -11.34
N PHE A 105 -8.54 2.33 -11.24
CA PHE A 105 -9.65 1.72 -11.97
C PHE A 105 -10.68 2.76 -12.39
N VAL A 106 -11.38 2.47 -13.48
CA VAL A 106 -12.57 3.19 -13.92
C VAL A 106 -13.79 2.61 -13.20
N ASP A 107 -14.73 3.45 -12.79
CA ASP A 107 -16.08 3.00 -12.45
C ASP A 107 -17.07 3.33 -13.56
N THR A 108 -17.72 2.30 -14.09
CA THR A 108 -18.60 2.41 -15.27
C THR A 108 -19.94 3.08 -14.99
N SER A 109 -20.28 3.37 -13.72
CA SER A 109 -21.44 4.19 -13.38
C SER A 109 -21.19 5.69 -13.48
N ILE A 110 -19.92 6.13 -13.48
CA ILE A 110 -19.57 7.52 -13.74
C ILE A 110 -19.75 7.78 -15.25
N LYS A 111 -20.67 8.68 -15.59
CA LYS A 111 -20.91 9.09 -16.98
C LYS A 111 -19.91 10.18 -17.33
N THR A 112 -18.88 9.81 -18.07
CA THR A 112 -17.93 10.75 -18.67
C THR A 112 -17.84 10.48 -20.16
N ASP A 113 -17.87 11.55 -20.95
CA ASP A 113 -17.88 11.47 -22.42
C ASP A 113 -16.51 11.07 -22.99
N VAL A 114 -15.44 11.19 -22.19
CA VAL A 114 -14.07 10.86 -22.58
C VAL A 114 -13.27 10.31 -21.40
N ILE A 115 -12.76 9.08 -21.54
CA ILE A 115 -11.77 8.47 -20.63
C ILE A 115 -10.44 8.40 -21.38
N ASN A 116 -9.59 9.41 -21.20
CA ASN A 116 -8.25 9.44 -21.81
C ASN A 116 -7.18 8.74 -20.96
N SER A 117 -7.41 8.61 -19.66
CA SER A 117 -6.53 7.92 -18.70
C SER A 117 -7.36 7.32 -17.56
N ILE A 118 -6.78 6.39 -16.79
CA ILE A 118 -7.43 5.75 -15.64
C ILE A 118 -7.01 6.50 -14.37
N GLU A 119 -7.92 7.32 -13.82
CA GLU A 119 -7.64 8.26 -12.74
C GLU A 119 -8.69 8.15 -11.64
N VAL A 120 -8.41 8.72 -10.46
CA VAL A 120 -9.40 8.72 -9.37
C VAL A 120 -10.68 9.48 -9.77
N THR A 121 -10.58 10.51 -10.61
CA THR A 121 -11.74 11.30 -11.06
C THR A 121 -12.76 10.50 -11.87
N ASN A 122 -12.37 9.41 -12.52
CA ASN A 122 -13.28 8.55 -13.30
C ASN A 122 -13.48 7.15 -12.71
N GLY A 123 -13.08 6.95 -11.45
CA GLY A 123 -13.33 5.73 -10.70
C GLY A 123 -12.66 5.77 -9.33
N GLY A 124 -11.47 5.19 -9.24
CA GLY A 124 -10.74 5.15 -7.98
C GLY A 124 -9.32 4.62 -8.08
N SER A 125 -8.65 4.62 -6.93
CA SER A 125 -7.31 4.11 -6.71
C SER A 125 -7.29 3.26 -5.45
N VAL A 126 -6.59 2.13 -5.50
CA VAL A 126 -6.26 1.29 -4.35
C VAL A 126 -4.75 1.32 -4.14
N GLU A 127 -4.31 1.66 -2.93
CA GLU A 127 -2.93 1.66 -2.48
C GLU A 127 -2.81 0.67 -1.30
N MET A 128 -1.91 -0.31 -1.40
CA MET A 128 -1.62 -1.30 -0.34
C MET A 128 -0.24 -0.99 0.26
N PHE A 129 -0.11 -1.14 1.57
CA PHE A 129 1.09 -0.82 2.34
C PHE A 129 1.64 -2.04 3.09
N ASP A 130 2.88 -1.94 3.57
CA ASP A 130 3.49 -2.97 4.41
C ASP A 130 2.83 -3.09 5.78
N ASN A 131 2.34 -1.97 6.32
CA ASN A 131 1.71 -1.88 7.63
C ASN A 131 0.63 -0.77 7.68
N GLU A 132 -0.15 -0.77 8.76
CA GLU A 132 -1.27 0.15 8.94
C GLU A 132 -0.82 1.59 9.21
N GLU A 133 0.34 1.77 9.85
CA GLU A 133 0.89 3.09 10.15
C GLU A 133 1.24 3.85 8.86
N ASP A 134 1.92 3.18 7.92
CA ASP A 134 2.24 3.76 6.61
C ASP A 134 0.98 4.10 5.81
N ALA A 135 -0.02 3.22 5.82
CA ALA A 135 -1.31 3.47 5.17
C ALA A 135 -2.02 4.68 5.80
N LYS A 136 -2.00 4.79 7.14
CA LYS A 136 -2.57 5.92 7.87
C LYS A 136 -1.84 7.22 7.58
N ASN A 137 -0.50 7.20 7.54
CA ASN A 137 0.32 8.37 7.21
C ASN A 137 -0.03 8.90 5.82
N ARG A 138 -0.23 8.00 4.84
CA ARG A 138 -0.70 8.37 3.51
C ARG A 138 -2.10 8.97 3.54
N TYR A 139 -3.04 8.34 4.23
CA TYR A 139 -4.40 8.84 4.37
C TYR A 139 -4.44 10.25 4.98
N ASP A 140 -3.69 10.48 6.07
CA ASP A 140 -3.63 11.77 6.76
C ASP A 140 -3.01 12.85 5.85
N TYR A 141 -1.98 12.51 5.08
CA TYR A 141 -1.36 13.41 4.11
C TYR A 141 -2.35 13.87 3.04
N ILE A 142 -3.07 12.93 2.41
CA ILE A 142 -4.05 13.23 1.36
C ILE A 142 -5.22 14.03 1.94
N SER A 143 -5.76 13.60 3.08
CA SER A 143 -6.81 14.32 3.81
C SER A 143 -6.40 15.75 4.16
N GLY A 144 -5.13 15.97 4.53
CA GLY A 144 -4.57 17.28 4.81
C GLY A 144 -4.53 18.19 3.58
N ILE A 145 -4.30 17.64 2.39
CA ILE A 145 -4.36 18.38 1.12
C ILE A 145 -5.81 18.71 0.76
N ALA A 146 -6.71 17.72 0.81
CA ALA A 146 -8.14 17.92 0.53
C ALA A 146 -8.75 19.03 1.38
N LYS A 147 -8.45 19.06 2.69
CA LYS A 147 -8.88 20.15 3.60
C LYS A 147 -8.44 21.54 3.16
N LYS A 148 -7.25 21.66 2.55
CA LYS A 148 -6.74 22.95 2.04
C LYS A 148 -7.39 23.36 0.71
N MET A 149 -7.81 22.39 -0.10
CA MET A 149 -8.44 22.62 -1.41
C MET A 149 -9.95 22.90 -1.31
N GLY A 150 -10.61 22.42 -0.25
CA GLY A 150 -12.03 22.65 0.02
C GLY A 150 -12.95 21.48 -0.39
N GLY A 151 -14.13 21.42 0.23
CA GLY A 151 -15.10 20.31 0.12
C GLY A 151 -15.47 19.83 -1.30
N PRO A 152 -15.79 20.71 -2.28
CA PRO A 152 -16.22 20.27 -3.61
C PRO A 152 -15.09 19.68 -4.49
N PHE A 153 -13.84 19.72 -4.01
CA PHE A 153 -12.68 19.14 -4.71
C PHE A 153 -12.16 17.87 -4.03
N SER A 154 -12.75 17.49 -2.90
CA SER A 154 -12.29 16.33 -2.12
C SER A 154 -12.89 15.05 -2.69
N GLU A 155 -12.01 14.10 -2.96
CA GLU A 155 -12.39 12.70 -3.20
C GLU A 155 -12.83 12.04 -1.88
N TYR A 156 -13.40 10.85 -1.98
CA TYR A 156 -13.73 10.05 -0.80
C TYR A 156 -12.60 9.07 -0.54
N ASP A 157 -12.03 9.14 0.65
CA ASP A 157 -10.92 8.31 1.09
C ASP A 157 -11.37 7.36 2.20
N TYR A 158 -11.00 6.09 2.09
CA TYR A 158 -11.32 5.04 3.07
C TYR A 158 -10.08 4.22 3.39
N LEU A 159 -9.86 3.96 4.68
CA LEU A 159 -8.72 3.21 5.20
C LEU A 159 -9.22 1.96 5.92
N GLU A 160 -8.65 0.80 5.59
CA GLU A 160 -8.90 -0.48 6.26
C GLU A 160 -7.59 -1.24 6.39
N GLY A 161 -7.09 -1.40 7.62
CA GLY A 161 -5.78 -1.98 7.91
C GLY A 161 -4.68 -1.35 7.07
N LYS A 162 -4.11 -2.14 6.14
CA LYS A 162 -3.00 -1.74 5.27
C LYS A 162 -3.43 -1.20 3.91
N VAL A 163 -4.72 -0.96 3.69
CA VAL A 163 -5.27 -0.56 2.39
C VAL A 163 -5.92 0.81 2.48
N LEU A 164 -5.49 1.70 1.57
CA LEU A 164 -6.14 2.97 1.30
C LEU A 164 -6.88 2.90 -0.03
N ILE A 165 -8.14 3.31 -0.03
CA ILE A 165 -8.94 3.48 -1.23
C ILE A 165 -9.35 4.94 -1.36
N ARG A 166 -9.17 5.48 -2.56
CA ARG A 166 -9.66 6.79 -2.96
C ARG A 166 -10.64 6.62 -4.10
N VAL A 167 -11.81 7.24 -4.01
CA VAL A 167 -12.82 7.17 -5.07
C VAL A 167 -13.32 8.54 -5.47
N SER A 168 -13.76 8.64 -6.72
CA SER A 168 -14.12 9.88 -7.37
C SER A 168 -15.06 10.75 -6.53
N LYS A 169 -14.80 12.05 -6.54
CA LYS A 169 -15.71 13.08 -6.02
C LYS A 169 -17.05 13.14 -6.77
N GLU A 170 -17.12 12.57 -7.99
CA GLU A 170 -18.35 12.51 -8.79
C GLU A 170 -19.38 11.55 -8.19
N PHE A 171 -18.98 10.72 -7.21
CA PHE A 171 -19.91 9.89 -6.47
C PHE A 171 -20.74 10.70 -5.48
N THR A 172 -22.01 10.32 -5.35
CA THR A 172 -22.78 10.61 -4.14
C THR A 172 -22.15 9.88 -2.94
N PRO A 173 -22.36 10.37 -1.70
CA PRO A 173 -21.86 9.69 -0.50
C PRO A 173 -22.28 8.22 -0.41
N ASP A 174 -23.50 7.88 -0.85
CA ASP A 174 -24.01 6.51 -0.84
C ASP A 174 -23.34 5.62 -1.89
N GLN A 175 -22.93 6.17 -3.03
CA GLN A 175 -22.12 5.43 -4.01
C GLN A 175 -20.71 5.19 -3.47
N ALA A 176 -20.07 6.21 -2.91
CA ALA A 176 -18.72 6.10 -2.33
C ALA A 176 -18.67 5.07 -1.18
N LYS A 177 -19.66 5.07 -0.28
CA LYS A 177 -19.76 4.11 0.83
C LYS A 177 -19.85 2.65 0.40
N ARG A 178 -20.23 2.35 -0.85
CA ARG A 178 -20.21 0.96 -1.35
C ARG A 178 -18.79 0.41 -1.41
N TYR A 179 -17.80 1.25 -1.72
CA TYR A 179 -16.39 0.85 -1.72
C TYR A 179 -15.86 0.64 -0.31
N GLU A 180 -16.22 1.53 0.63
CA GLU A 180 -15.88 1.34 2.05
C GLU A 180 -16.44 0.01 2.58
N LYS A 181 -17.73 -0.26 2.29
CA LYS A 181 -18.37 -1.51 2.70
C LYS A 181 -17.70 -2.72 2.06
N ALA A 182 -17.43 -2.69 0.76
CA ALA A 182 -16.75 -3.78 0.07
C ALA A 182 -15.34 -4.01 0.64
N LEU A 183 -14.60 -2.95 0.93
CA LEU A 183 -13.27 -3.04 1.54
C LEU A 183 -13.35 -3.74 2.90
N LYS A 184 -14.25 -3.29 3.78
CA LYS A 184 -14.49 -3.92 5.08
C LYS A 184 -14.86 -5.39 4.93
N ASP A 185 -15.78 -5.71 4.01
CA ASP A 185 -16.23 -7.09 3.79
C ASP A 185 -15.10 -8.02 3.29
N ILE A 186 -14.12 -7.50 2.56
CA ILE A 186 -12.94 -8.26 2.08
C ILE A 186 -11.96 -8.59 3.22
N PHE A 187 -11.86 -7.71 4.23
CA PHE A 187 -10.86 -7.83 5.31
C PHE A 187 -11.44 -8.26 6.67
N LYS A 188 -12.75 -8.54 6.73
CA LYS A 188 -13.43 -9.11 7.89
C LYS A 188 -12.82 -10.42 8.37
#